data_AF-W4L9Q1-F1
#
_entry.id   AF-W4L9Q1-F1
#
_cell.length_a   1.000
_cell.length_b   1.000
_cell.length_c   1.000
_cell.angle_alpha   90.00
_cell.angle_beta   90.00
_cell.angle_gamma   90.00
#
_symmetry.space_group_name_H-M   'P 1'
#
loop_
_entity.id
_entity.type
_entity.pdbx_description
1 polymer ?
#
loop_
_entity_poly.entity_id
_entity_poly.type
_entity_poly.pdbx_seq_one_letter_code
_entity_poly.pdbx_strand_id
1 'polypeptide(L)'
;MPRGYYIYAGSAQGGLAKRLHRHVHGASTYHWHIDYLRSQARVLAWCAFAGHHYPECTLARTLLTWGDVVCPRFGASDCSCPAHLVYYRHRVDVIKALQQLAVPTESKHQRVGLTQPVYWYGGTRAGFPLVQTIGESNHAVHQNARVR
;
A
#
# COMPACT_ATOMS: atom_id res chain seq x y z
N MET A 1 12.72 1.63 -15.69
CA MET A 1 12.95 1.32 -14.26
C MET A 1 13.55 -0.07 -14.13
N PRO A 2 14.36 -0.36 -13.08
CA PRO A 2 14.92 -1.69 -12.85
C PRO A 2 13.86 -2.79 -12.73
N ARG A 3 14.22 -4.05 -12.99
CA ARG A 3 13.33 -5.18 -12.69
C ARG A 3 13.38 -5.48 -11.20
N GLY A 4 12.23 -5.50 -10.55
CA GLY A 4 12.10 -5.84 -9.13
C GLY A 4 10.70 -5.56 -8.62
N TYR A 5 10.60 -5.30 -7.33
CA TYR A 5 9.34 -5.05 -6.64
C TYR A 5 9.21 -3.57 -6.30
N TYR A 6 7.97 -3.08 -6.31
CA TYR A 6 7.65 -1.70 -6.05
C TYR A 6 6.50 -1.61 -5.07
N ILE A 7 6.63 -0.77 -4.05
CA ILE A 7 5.51 -0.38 -3.20
C ILE A 7 5.29 1.12 -3.38
N TYR A 8 4.04 1.50 -3.64
CA TYR A 8 3.62 2.89 -3.76
C TYR A 8 2.68 3.26 -2.62
N ALA A 9 3.01 4.31 -1.88
CA ALA A 9 2.16 4.91 -0.86
C ALA A 9 1.43 6.14 -1.45
N GLY A 10 0.11 6.22 -1.31
CA GLY A 10 -0.64 7.37 -1.82
C GLY A 10 -2.02 7.49 -1.19
N SER A 11 -2.58 8.70 -1.16
CA SER A 11 -3.59 9.02 -0.15
C SER A 11 -5.03 8.59 -0.39
N ALA A 12 -5.57 8.29 -1.56
CA ALA A 12 -7.02 7.96 -1.73
C ALA A 12 -8.09 8.89 -1.06
N GLN A 13 -7.73 10.13 -0.66
CA GLN A 13 -8.69 11.13 -0.19
C GLN A 13 -9.71 11.42 -1.32
N GLY A 14 -11.00 11.21 -1.05
CA GLY A 14 -12.06 11.33 -2.07
C GLY A 14 -12.56 10.01 -2.67
N GLY A 15 -12.10 8.85 -2.19
CA GLY A 15 -12.76 7.56 -2.42
C GLY A 15 -11.81 6.39 -2.66
N LEU A 16 -11.58 5.60 -1.61
CA LEU A 16 -10.74 4.39 -1.65
C LEU A 16 -11.22 3.39 -2.71
N ALA A 17 -12.52 3.05 -2.71
CA ALA A 17 -13.09 2.07 -3.64
C ALA A 17 -12.87 2.45 -5.11
N LYS A 18 -13.10 3.72 -5.47
CA LYS A 18 -12.90 4.23 -6.83
C LYS A 18 -11.43 4.15 -7.25
N ARG A 19 -10.52 4.52 -6.36
CA ARG A 19 -9.09 4.49 -6.62
C ARG A 19 -8.55 3.07 -6.75
N LEU A 20 -8.99 2.16 -5.89
CA LEU A 20 -8.66 0.74 -5.98
C LEU A 20 -9.21 0.09 -7.24
N HIS A 21 -10.49 0.32 -7.57
CA HIS A 21 -11.09 -0.20 -8.80
C HIS A 21 -10.26 0.22 -10.01
N ARG A 22 -9.88 1.50 -10.08
CA ARG A 22 -9.00 2.01 -11.13
C ARG A 22 -7.62 1.36 -11.13
N HIS A 23 -6.98 1.20 -9.97
CA HIS A 23 -5.63 0.62 -9.86
C HIS A 23 -5.58 -0.91 -10.00
N VAL A 24 -6.72 -1.59 -9.92
CA VAL A 24 -6.82 -3.02 -10.22
C VAL A 24 -7.16 -3.23 -11.70
N HIS A 25 -8.20 -2.58 -12.21
CA HIS A 25 -8.75 -2.90 -13.55
C HIS A 25 -8.12 -2.11 -14.69
N GLY A 26 -7.57 -0.93 -14.40
CA GLY A 26 -6.95 -0.07 -15.39
C GLY A 26 -7.71 1.24 -15.51
N ALA A 27 -7.07 2.22 -16.14
CA ALA A 27 -7.69 3.46 -16.56
C ALA A 27 -7.24 3.76 -17.99
N SER A 28 -8.13 4.30 -18.81
CA SER A 28 -7.76 4.92 -20.09
C SER A 28 -7.09 6.28 -19.91
N THR A 29 -7.18 6.89 -18.72
CA THR A 29 -6.59 8.19 -18.40
C THR A 29 -5.62 8.11 -17.22
N TYR A 30 -4.48 8.80 -17.33
CA TYR A 30 -3.48 8.89 -16.27
C TYR A 30 -3.80 10.07 -15.35
N HIS A 31 -4.29 9.79 -14.13
CA HIS A 31 -4.62 10.84 -13.16
C HIS A 31 -3.68 10.82 -11.95
N TRP A 32 -3.17 9.66 -11.56
CA TRP A 32 -2.24 9.51 -10.44
C TRP A 32 -0.87 9.04 -10.92
N HIS A 33 0.18 9.38 -10.18
CA HIS A 33 1.56 8.98 -10.50
C HIS A 33 1.68 7.47 -10.77
N ILE A 34 1.04 6.63 -9.95
CA ILE A 34 1.06 5.17 -10.12
C ILE A 34 0.39 4.69 -11.42
N ASP A 35 -0.52 5.47 -12.02
CA ASP A 35 -1.14 5.12 -13.30
C ASP A 35 -0.08 5.01 -14.41
N TYR A 36 0.98 5.81 -14.37
CA TYR A 36 2.09 5.76 -15.34
C TYR A 36 2.95 4.50 -15.23
N LEU A 37 2.96 3.84 -14.07
CA LEU A 37 3.67 2.58 -13.86
C LEU A 37 2.83 1.35 -14.22
N ARG A 38 1.51 1.51 -14.30
CA ARG A 38 0.59 0.39 -14.47
C ARG A 38 0.78 -0.38 -15.76
N SER A 39 1.09 0.28 -16.87
CA SER A 39 1.32 -0.40 -18.15
C SER A 39 2.61 -1.23 -18.15
N GLN A 40 3.51 -0.98 -17.19
CA GLN A 40 4.83 -1.61 -17.09
C GLN A 40 4.96 -2.53 -15.87
N ALA A 41 3.91 -2.68 -15.05
CA ALA A 41 3.96 -3.40 -13.78
C ALA A 41 2.70 -4.25 -13.54
N ARG A 42 2.91 -5.43 -12.95
CA ARG A 42 1.83 -6.28 -12.45
C ARG A 42 1.53 -5.93 -11.00
N VAL A 43 0.26 -5.62 -10.70
CA VAL A 43 -0.20 -5.43 -9.32
C VAL A 43 -0.19 -6.78 -8.60
N LEU A 44 0.50 -6.84 -7.45
CA LEU A 44 0.60 -8.06 -6.65
C LEU A 44 -0.34 -8.05 -5.44
N ALA A 45 -0.53 -6.89 -4.81
CA ALA A 45 -1.34 -6.71 -3.61
C ALA A 45 -1.66 -5.22 -3.40
N TRP A 46 -2.60 -4.92 -2.51
CA TRP A 46 -2.83 -3.58 -1.97
C TRP A 46 -3.21 -3.65 -0.49
N CYS A 47 -2.96 -2.57 0.24
CA CYS A 47 -3.29 -2.41 1.66
C CYS A 47 -3.88 -1.02 1.85
N ALA A 48 -4.87 -0.88 2.73
CA ALA A 48 -5.42 0.41 3.09
C ALA A 48 -5.23 0.66 4.59
N PHE A 49 -4.81 1.89 4.91
CA PHE A 49 -4.65 2.38 6.28
C PHE A 49 -5.54 3.61 6.44
N ALA A 50 -6.35 3.65 7.48
CA ALA A 50 -7.01 4.88 7.89
C ALA A 50 -6.07 5.64 8.84
N GLY A 51 -6.06 6.96 8.74
CA GLY A 51 -5.23 7.81 9.60
C GLY A 51 -5.50 9.29 9.35
N HIS A 52 -5.09 10.11 10.31
CA HIS A 52 -5.13 11.58 10.18
C HIS A 52 -3.89 12.08 9.40
N HIS A 53 -3.94 13.33 8.91
CA HIS A 53 -2.89 14.08 8.17
C HIS A 53 -1.67 13.30 7.66
N TYR A 54 -1.57 13.16 6.32
CA TYR A 54 -0.44 12.58 5.56
C TYR A 54 -0.02 11.15 5.96
N PRO A 55 -0.96 10.19 6.06
CA PRO A 55 -0.63 8.79 6.34
C PRO A 55 0.38 8.24 5.31
N GLU A 56 0.30 8.65 4.04
CA GLU A 56 1.20 8.20 2.99
C GLU A 56 2.67 8.58 3.21
N CYS A 57 2.95 9.73 3.83
CA CYS A 57 4.32 10.14 4.14
C CYS A 57 4.94 9.21 5.18
N THR A 58 4.17 8.84 6.20
CA THR A 58 4.61 7.92 7.25
C THR A 58 4.81 6.52 6.68
N LEU A 59 3.89 6.04 5.86
CA LEU A 59 4.02 4.77 5.15
C LEU A 59 5.28 4.75 4.27
N ALA A 60 5.49 5.78 3.45
CA ALA A 60 6.65 5.87 2.55
C ALA A 60 7.97 5.85 3.33
N ARG A 61 8.08 6.60 4.44
CA ARG A 61 9.28 6.60 5.28
C ARG A 61 9.56 5.22 5.90
N THR A 62 8.53 4.54 6.41
CA THR A 62 8.71 3.19 6.96
C THR A 62 9.15 2.21 5.89
N LEU A 63 8.57 2.27 4.69
CA LEU A 63 8.92 1.42 3.57
C LEU A 63 10.38 1.61 3.09
N LEU A 64 10.86 2.86 3.11
CA LEU A 64 12.23 3.22 2.73
C LEU A 64 13.31 2.62 3.66
N THR A 65 12.96 2.13 4.85
CA THR A 65 13.94 1.49 5.74
C THR A 65 14.50 0.18 5.17
N TRP A 66 13.82 -0.43 4.20
CA TRP A 66 14.18 -1.70 3.57
C TRP A 66 14.36 -1.62 2.05
N GLY A 67 14.27 -0.44 1.46
CA GLY A 67 14.27 -0.28 0.01
C GLY A 67 14.86 1.03 -0.46
N ASP A 68 14.98 1.17 -1.77
CA ASP A 68 15.70 2.27 -2.41
C ASP A 68 14.77 3.22 -3.16
N VAL A 69 15.25 4.46 -3.32
CA VAL A 69 14.64 5.44 -4.23
C VAL A 69 15.31 5.31 -5.59
N VAL A 70 14.56 4.82 -6.58
CA VAL A 70 15.00 4.76 -7.99
C VAL A 70 14.33 5.80 -8.88
N CYS A 71 13.32 6.49 -8.36
CA CYS A 71 12.62 7.58 -9.02
C CYS A 71 12.36 8.70 -8.01
N PRO A 72 13.29 9.67 -7.90
CA PRO A 72 13.19 10.76 -6.95
C PRO A 72 11.88 11.53 -7.11
N ARG A 73 11.30 11.92 -5.99
CA ARG A 73 10.06 12.70 -5.86
C ARG A 73 8.81 12.07 -6.47
N PHE A 74 8.85 10.80 -6.89
CA PHE A 74 7.68 10.13 -7.45
C PHE A 74 6.52 10.10 -6.44
N GLY A 75 5.41 10.76 -6.76
CA GLY A 75 4.24 10.83 -5.88
C GLY A 75 4.42 11.67 -4.62
N ALA A 76 5.51 12.45 -4.52
CA ALA A 76 5.88 13.28 -3.36
C ALA A 76 5.97 14.77 -3.75
N SER A 77 5.10 15.23 -4.66
CA SER A 77 5.15 16.59 -5.20
C SER A 77 4.79 17.66 -4.17
N ASP A 78 3.90 17.31 -3.23
CA ASP A 78 3.34 18.15 -2.17
C ASP A 78 4.01 17.96 -0.80
N CYS A 79 5.07 17.16 -0.73
CA CYS A 79 5.82 16.92 0.50
C CYS A 79 7.34 16.89 0.28
N SER A 80 8.08 16.77 1.39
CA SER A 80 9.54 16.67 1.40
C SER A 80 10.06 15.23 1.36
N CYS A 81 9.20 14.22 1.17
CA CYS A 81 9.63 12.83 1.08
C CYS A 81 10.57 12.62 -0.12
N PRO A 82 11.61 11.77 0.02
CA PRO A 82 12.49 11.42 -1.09
C PRO A 82 11.74 10.84 -2.30
N ALA A 83 10.77 9.96 -2.03
CA ALA A 83 9.78 9.46 -2.98
C ALA A 83 8.66 8.74 -2.20
N HIS A 84 7.50 8.57 -2.82
CA HIS A 84 6.43 7.69 -2.33
C HIS A 84 6.38 6.34 -3.07
N LEU A 85 7.26 6.14 -4.05
CA LEU A 85 7.52 4.86 -4.70
C LEU A 85 8.85 4.31 -4.21
N VAL A 86 8.81 3.13 -3.59
CA VAL A 86 9.98 2.44 -3.04
C VAL A 86 10.27 1.21 -3.86
N TYR A 87 11.53 1.03 -4.25
CA TYR A 87 12.01 -0.12 -5.00
C TYR A 87 12.68 -1.14 -4.10
N TYR A 88 12.49 -2.42 -4.42
CA TYR A 88 13.15 -3.54 -3.78
C TYR A 88 13.67 -4.50 -4.84
N ARG A 89 14.95 -4.84 -4.74
CA ARG A 89 15.56 -5.84 -5.61
C ARG A 89 15.06 -7.25 -5.29
N HIS A 90 14.93 -7.57 -4.00
CA HIS A 90 14.58 -8.90 -3.53
C HIS A 90 13.24 -8.93 -2.80
N ARG A 91 12.50 -10.03 -2.99
CA ARG A 91 11.19 -10.27 -2.35
C ARG A 91 11.28 -10.28 -0.82
N VAL A 92 12.41 -10.70 -0.26
CA VAL A 92 12.58 -10.76 1.20
C VAL A 92 12.51 -9.38 1.84
N ASP A 93 13.02 -8.35 1.17
CA ASP A 93 13.03 -6.98 1.70
C ASP A 93 11.62 -6.36 1.67
N VAL A 94 10.83 -6.71 0.66
CA VAL A 94 9.39 -6.40 0.60
C VAL A 94 8.67 -6.95 1.82
N ILE A 95 8.93 -8.22 2.18
CA ILE A 95 8.28 -8.87 3.33
C ILE A 95 8.66 -8.16 4.63
N LYS A 96 9.93 -7.84 4.83
CA LYS A 96 10.41 -7.10 6.02
C LYS A 96 9.77 -5.72 6.12
N ALA A 97 9.67 -5.00 5.01
CA ALA A 97 9.01 -3.70 4.94
C ALA A 97 7.52 -3.80 5.33
N LEU A 98 6.81 -4.80 4.82
CA LEU A 98 5.39 -5.03 5.14
C LEU A 98 5.20 -5.48 6.59
N GLN A 99 6.10 -6.30 7.14
CA GLN A 99 6.09 -6.68 8.55
C GLN A 99 6.25 -5.45 9.45
N GLN A 100 7.17 -4.53 9.12
CA GLN A 100 7.36 -3.29 9.87
C GLN A 100 6.10 -2.41 9.88
N LEU A 101 5.32 -2.39 8.79
CA LEU A 101 4.05 -1.69 8.72
C LEU A 101 2.93 -2.35 9.55
N ALA A 102 3.05 -3.66 9.83
CA ALA A 102 2.07 -4.42 10.59
C ALA A 102 2.32 -4.39 12.12
N VAL A 103 3.50 -3.97 12.56
CA VAL A 103 3.80 -3.84 14.00
C VAL A 103 3.03 -2.63 14.56
N PRO A 104 2.21 -2.80 15.61
CA PRO A 104 1.60 -1.68 16.31
C PRO A 104 2.72 -0.79 16.87
N THR A 105 2.77 0.48 16.46
CA THR A 105 3.72 1.43 17.04
C THR A 105 3.32 1.70 18.50
N GLU A 106 3.85 0.91 19.44
CA GLU A 106 3.83 1.23 20.86
C GLU A 106 4.78 2.40 21.12
N SER A 107 4.31 3.62 20.91
CA SER A 107 5.03 4.80 21.35
C SER A 107 4.04 5.78 21.94
N LYS A 108 4.07 5.87 23.27
CA LYS A 108 3.30 6.82 24.09
C LYS A 108 3.49 8.28 23.67
N HIS A 109 4.38 8.62 22.72
CA HIS A 109 4.71 9.98 22.31
C HIS A 109 4.70 10.23 20.77
N GLN A 110 4.18 9.34 19.91
CA GLN A 110 4.20 9.57 18.44
C GLN A 110 2.79 9.87 17.86
N ARG A 111 2.58 11.11 17.42
CA ARG A 111 1.33 11.69 16.87
C ARG A 111 0.91 11.18 15.48
N VAL A 112 1.00 9.89 15.16
CA VAL A 112 0.42 9.39 13.87
C VAL A 112 -0.31 8.08 14.10
N GLY A 113 -1.61 8.18 14.41
CA GLY A 113 -2.52 7.04 14.53
C GLY A 113 -2.87 6.46 13.16
N LEU A 114 -2.01 5.61 12.63
CA LEU A 114 -2.39 4.70 11.54
C LEU A 114 -3.18 3.54 12.14
N THR A 115 -4.36 3.25 11.60
CA THR A 115 -5.12 2.04 11.96
C THR A 115 -4.37 0.79 11.51
N GLN A 116 -4.73 -0.37 12.08
CA GLN A 116 -4.28 -1.63 11.51
C GLN A 116 -4.67 -1.72 10.02
N PRO A 117 -3.79 -2.28 9.17
CA PRO A 117 -4.08 -2.45 7.75
C PRO A 117 -5.29 -3.35 7.53
N VAL A 118 -6.22 -2.92 6.69
CA VAL A 118 -7.20 -3.85 6.12
C VAL A 118 -6.61 -4.42 4.84
N TYR A 119 -6.27 -5.71 4.86
CA TYR A 119 -5.71 -6.43 3.72
C TYR A 119 -6.83 -6.93 2.81
N TRP A 120 -6.69 -6.71 1.51
CA TRP A 120 -7.61 -7.25 0.52
C TRP A 120 -6.83 -7.76 -0.70
N TYR A 121 -7.14 -8.99 -1.10
CA TYR A 121 -6.48 -9.68 -2.19
C TYR A 121 -7.27 -9.51 -3.51
N GLY A 122 -6.56 -9.18 -4.59
CA GLY A 122 -7.03 -9.37 -5.96
C GLY A 122 -6.21 -10.47 -6.63
N GLY A 123 -6.81 -11.62 -6.94
CA GLY A 123 -6.14 -12.78 -7.56
C GLY A 123 -5.67 -12.56 -9.00
N THR A 124 -4.81 -13.39 -9.59
CA THR A 124 -4.41 -14.77 -9.25
C THR A 124 -2.95 -15.09 -9.67
N ARG A 125 -2.34 -16.07 -8.97
CA ARG A 125 -1.12 -16.84 -9.29
C ARG A 125 0.24 -16.17 -9.01
N ALA A 126 0.47 -15.79 -7.75
CA ALA A 126 1.81 -15.78 -7.16
C ALA A 126 1.66 -16.01 -5.66
N GLY A 127 2.06 -17.19 -5.17
CA GLY A 127 1.88 -17.62 -3.78
C GLY A 127 2.56 -16.70 -2.76
N PHE A 128 1.84 -15.69 -2.29
CA PHE A 128 2.20 -14.90 -1.12
C PHE A 128 1.25 -15.28 0.02
N PRO A 129 1.70 -16.06 1.02
CA PRO A 129 1.02 -16.14 2.29
C PRO A 129 1.39 -14.88 3.07
N LEU A 130 0.54 -13.86 3.00
CA LEU A 130 0.51 -12.82 4.01
C LEU A 130 -0.95 -12.38 4.17
N VAL A 131 -1.73 -13.28 4.75
CA VAL A 131 -3.03 -12.94 5.32
C VAL A 131 -3.03 -13.48 6.74
N GLN A 132 -2.92 -12.55 7.69
CA GLN A 132 -3.45 -12.77 9.02
C GLN A 132 -4.01 -11.42 9.48
N THR A 133 -5.34 -11.32 9.52
CA THR A 133 -6.03 -10.32 10.33
C THR A 133 -5.69 -10.63 11.78
N ILE A 134 -4.86 -9.81 12.42
CA ILE A 134 -4.64 -9.91 13.87
C ILE A 134 -5.78 -9.13 14.51
N GLY A 135 -6.90 -9.80 14.85
CA GLY A 135 -7.92 -9.18 15.70
C GLY A 135 -9.36 -9.66 15.60
N GLU A 136 -9.75 -10.48 14.62
CA GLU A 136 -11.11 -11.00 14.54
C GLU A 136 -11.10 -12.52 14.72
N SER A 137 -11.45 -12.95 15.94
CA SER A 137 -11.92 -14.30 16.18
C SER A 137 -13.07 -14.62 15.24
N ASN A 138 -12.91 -15.70 14.46
CA ASN A 138 -13.95 -16.44 13.74
C ASN A 138 -15.37 -16.06 14.17
N HIS A 139 -16.09 -15.26 13.38
CA HIS A 139 -17.55 -15.18 13.23
C HIS A 139 -17.95 -13.83 12.60
N ALA A 140 -17.85 -13.68 11.27
CA ALA A 140 -18.73 -12.82 10.44
C ALA A 140 -18.10 -12.47 9.07
N VAL A 141 -17.87 -13.45 8.19
CA VAL A 141 -17.66 -13.19 6.75
C VAL A 141 -18.66 -13.98 5.90
N HIS A 142 -19.90 -14.11 6.39
CA HIS A 142 -20.98 -14.70 5.61
C HIS A 142 -22.21 -13.82 5.41
N GLN A 143 -22.21 -12.56 5.83
CA GLN A 143 -23.39 -11.71 5.68
C GLN A 143 -22.99 -10.33 5.20
N ASN A 144 -22.88 -10.18 3.87
CA ASN A 144 -23.30 -8.98 3.10
C ASN A 144 -23.00 -9.13 1.60
N ALA A 145 -23.19 -10.33 1.05
CA ALA A 145 -23.27 -10.57 -0.39
C ALA A 145 -24.71 -10.86 -0.83
N ARG A 146 -25.70 -10.18 -0.22
CA ARG A 146 -27.09 -10.13 -0.67
C ARG A 146 -27.74 -8.84 -0.19
N VAL A 147 -27.67 -7.80 -1.01
CA VAL A 147 -28.76 -6.82 -1.14
C VAL A 147 -28.89 -6.51 -2.62
N ARG A 148 -30.14 -6.55 -3.07
CA ARG A 148 -30.65 -6.35 -4.44
C ARG A 148 -30.44 -4.93 -4.93
#